data_AF-A0A523XEY8-F1
#
_entry.id   AF-A0A523XEY8-F1
#
_cell.length_a   1.000
_cell.length_b   1.000
_cell.length_c   1.000
_cell.angle_alpha   90.00
_cell.angle_beta   90.00
_cell.angle_gamma   90.00
#
_symmetry.space_group_name_H-M   'P 1'
#
loop_
_entity.id
_entity.type
_entity.pdbx_description
1 polymer ?
#
loop_
_entity_poly.entity_id
_entity_poly.type
_entity_poly.pdbx_seq_one_letter_code
_entity_poly.pdbx_strand_id
1 'polypeptide(L)'
;MDLPTVTLSKTRKSQIISQLYLYREINLKLFSEQTGVAIVAIKDYIQLLIQALIFRGYYRKDRFVLVSAYRYPRVNPGRLSNLRRNLLGLLVSNNKIDIHFLRKILNISSEEL
;
A
#
# COMPACT_ATOMS: atom_id res chain seq x y z
N MET A 1 -0.34 0.72 -17.44
CA MET A 1 -0.25 -0.56 -16.70
C MET A 1 -1.47 -0.63 -15.83
N ASP A 2 -2.39 -1.55 -16.13
CA ASP A 2 -3.59 -1.74 -15.31
C ASP A 2 -3.19 -2.35 -13.96
N LEU A 3 -3.64 -1.75 -12.87
CA LEU A 3 -3.40 -2.28 -11.54
C LEU A 3 -4.21 -3.58 -11.37
N PRO A 4 -3.62 -4.66 -10.81
CA PRO A 4 -4.35 -5.90 -10.59
C PRO A 4 -5.54 -5.66 -9.66
N THR A 5 -6.75 -5.91 -10.17
CA THR A 5 -7.99 -5.75 -9.41
C THR A 5 -8.14 -6.90 -8.43
N VAL A 6 -7.76 -6.69 -7.17
CA VAL A 6 -7.84 -7.72 -6.13
C VAL A 6 -9.29 -7.92 -5.66
N THR A 7 -9.88 -9.04 -6.06
CA THR A 7 -11.24 -9.52 -5.70
C THR A 7 -11.31 -10.23 -4.34
N LEU A 8 -10.37 -9.98 -3.42
CA LEU A 8 -10.42 -10.56 -2.07
C LEU A 8 -11.40 -9.81 -1.17
N SER A 9 -12.19 -10.55 -0.39
CA SER A 9 -13.04 -9.98 0.66
C SER A 9 -12.21 -9.35 1.78
N LYS A 10 -12.79 -8.38 2.48
CA LYS A 10 -12.14 -7.66 3.60
C LYS A 10 -11.60 -8.62 4.67
N THR A 11 -12.35 -9.67 4.98
CA THR A 11 -11.95 -10.68 5.98
C THR A 11 -10.70 -11.44 5.55
N ARG A 12 -10.61 -11.86 4.28
CA ARG A 12 -9.44 -12.58 3.75
C ARG A 12 -8.20 -11.69 3.69
N LYS A 13 -8.37 -10.43 3.28
CA LYS A 13 -7.31 -9.41 3.31
C LYS A 13 -6.73 -9.24 4.72
N SER A 14 -7.59 -9.17 5.74
CA SER A 14 -7.18 -9.07 7.14
C SER A 14 -6.43 -10.31 7.61
N GLN A 15 -6.91 -11.52 7.28
CA GLN A 15 -6.26 -12.77 7.65
C GLN A 15 -4.84 -12.92 7.10
N ILE A 16 -4.63 -12.55 5.82
CA ILE A 16 -3.29 -12.56 5.20
C ILE A 16 -2.33 -11.63 5.96
N ILE A 17 -2.79 -10.41 6.25
CA ILE A 17 -2.01 -9.42 6.99
C ILE A 17 -1.66 -9.95 8.39
N SER A 18 -2.65 -10.45 9.13
CA SER A 18 -2.46 -10.98 10.48
C SER A 18 -1.47 -12.14 10.51
N GLN A 19 -1.56 -13.08 9.56
CA GLN A 19 -0.57 -14.17 9.47
C GLN A 19 0.85 -13.64 9.24
N LEU A 20 1.01 -12.70 8.32
CA LEU A 20 2.33 -12.11 8.03
C LEU A 20 2.90 -11.33 9.21
N TYR A 21 2.07 -10.63 9.98
CA TYR A 21 2.53 -9.94 11.19
C TYR A 21 2.90 -10.90 12.32
N LEU A 22 2.13 -11.97 12.53
CA LEU A 22 2.35 -12.92 13.63
C LEU A 22 3.49 -13.89 13.34
N TYR A 23 3.50 -14.49 12.16
CA TYR A 23 4.39 -15.61 11.82
C TYR A 23 5.54 -15.22 10.89
N ARG A 24 5.52 -13.99 10.35
CA ARG A 24 6.52 -13.48 9.39
C ARG A 24 6.67 -14.30 8.11
N GLU A 25 5.78 -15.25 7.87
CA GLU A 25 5.67 -15.98 6.62
C GLU A 25 4.23 -16.44 6.41
N ILE A 26 3.88 -16.71 5.16
CA ILE A 26 2.62 -17.34 4.77
C ILE A 26 2.91 -18.44 3.76
N ASN A 27 2.43 -19.66 4.04
CA ASN A 27 2.42 -20.73 3.06
C ASN A 27 1.18 -20.57 2.17
N LEU A 28 1.40 -20.20 0.91
CA LEU A 28 0.35 -19.84 -0.04
C LEU A 28 -0.54 -21.04 -0.36
N LYS A 29 0.04 -22.24 -0.49
CA LYS A 29 -0.70 -23.46 -0.80
C LYS A 29 -1.62 -23.84 0.37
N LEU A 30 -1.07 -23.90 1.57
CA LEU A 30 -1.82 -24.24 2.78
C LEU A 30 -2.91 -23.20 3.09
N PHE A 31 -2.61 -21.91 2.93
CA PHE A 31 -3.60 -20.86 3.12
C PHE A 31 -4.72 -20.95 2.07
N SER A 32 -4.37 -21.25 0.81
CA SER A 32 -5.33 -21.43 -0.28
C SER A 32 -6.29 -22.59 0.00
N GLU A 33 -5.77 -23.74 0.40
CA GLU A 33 -6.54 -24.93 0.79
C GLU A 33 -7.48 -24.64 1.97
N GLN A 34 -7.02 -23.93 3.00
CA GLN A 34 -7.83 -23.61 4.19
C GLN A 34 -8.92 -22.57 3.95
N THR A 35 -8.69 -21.64 3.04
CA THR A 35 -9.58 -20.47 2.86
C THR A 35 -10.43 -20.54 1.60
N GLY A 36 -10.12 -21.45 0.68
CA GLY A 36 -10.70 -21.55 -0.67
C GLY A 36 -10.25 -20.42 -1.61
N VAL A 37 -9.27 -19.61 -1.23
CA VAL A 37 -8.79 -18.47 -2.02
C VAL A 37 -7.73 -18.94 -3.00
N ALA A 38 -7.85 -18.60 -4.28
CA ALA A 38 -6.84 -18.94 -5.29
C ALA A 38 -5.46 -18.31 -4.96
N ILE A 39 -4.39 -19.08 -5.13
CA ILE A 39 -3.01 -18.65 -4.86
C ILE A 39 -2.65 -17.35 -5.61
N VAL A 40 -3.11 -17.20 -6.85
CA VAL A 40 -2.88 -16.00 -7.66
C VAL A 40 -3.44 -14.75 -6.97
N ALA A 41 -4.67 -14.80 -6.47
CA ALA A 41 -5.27 -13.67 -5.77
C ALA A 41 -4.53 -13.30 -4.46
N ILE A 42 -3.97 -14.30 -3.76
CA ILE A 42 -3.12 -14.06 -2.59
C ILE A 42 -1.84 -13.33 -3.01
N LYS A 43 -1.19 -13.78 -4.09
CA LYS A 43 0.03 -13.16 -4.63
C LYS A 43 -0.23 -11.73 -5.08
N ASP A 44 -1.32 -11.48 -5.80
CA ASP A 44 -1.70 -10.14 -6.26
C ASP A 44 -1.90 -9.19 -5.07
N TYR A 45 -2.55 -9.67 -4.01
CA TYR A 45 -2.73 -8.86 -2.82
C TYR A 45 -1.42 -8.58 -2.08
N ILE A 46 -0.55 -9.58 -1.91
CA ILE A 46 0.79 -9.38 -1.33
C ILE A 46 1.59 -8.38 -2.18
N GLN A 47 1.51 -8.47 -3.51
CA GLN A 47 2.16 -7.54 -4.42
C GLN A 47 1.67 -6.11 -4.22
N LEU A 48 0.36 -5.89 -4.06
CA LEU A 48 -0.19 -4.58 -3.71
C LEU A 48 0.37 -4.06 -2.37
N LEU A 49 0.49 -4.92 -1.35
CA LEU A 49 1.06 -4.53 -0.06
C LEU A 49 2.55 -4.16 -0.16
N ILE A 50 3.30 -4.82 -1.05
CA ILE A 50 4.69 -4.45 -1.35
C ILE A 50 4.76 -3.11 -2.08
N GLN A 51 3.94 -2.92 -3.12
CA GLN A 51 3.89 -1.67 -3.90
C GLN A 51 3.43 -0.47 -3.05
N ALA A 52 2.51 -0.69 -2.12
CA ALA A 52 2.07 0.31 -1.14
C ALA A 52 3.09 0.57 -0.02
N LEU A 53 4.28 -0.06 -0.08
CA LEU A 53 5.33 0.03 0.94
C LEU A 53 4.82 -0.34 2.35
N ILE A 54 3.89 -1.28 2.44
CA ILE A 54 3.41 -1.83 3.71
C ILE A 54 4.34 -2.98 4.14
N PHE A 55 4.73 -3.83 3.18
CA PHE A 55 5.59 -4.99 3.41
C PHE A 55 6.83 -4.99 2.53
N ARG A 56 7.90 -5.60 3.04
CA ARG A 56 9.07 -6.04 2.27
C ARG A 56 9.29 -7.51 2.55
N GLY A 57 9.45 -8.30 1.50
CA GLY A 57 9.64 -9.74 1.62
C GLY A 57 10.06 -10.36 0.30
N TYR A 58 10.13 -11.69 0.28
CA TYR A 58 10.46 -12.46 -0.91
C TYR A 58 9.68 -13.77 -0.95
N TYR A 59 9.49 -14.30 -2.15
CA TYR A 59 8.90 -15.63 -2.33
C TYR A 59 9.99 -16.70 -2.24
N ARG A 60 9.69 -17.80 -1.53
CA ARG A 60 10.55 -18.98 -1.42
C ARG A 60 9.68 -20.22 -1.57
N LYS A 61 9.76 -20.87 -2.75
CA LYS A 61 8.88 -21.99 -3.13
C LYS A 61 7.40 -21.59 -2.96
N ASP A 62 6.65 -22.30 -2.12
CA ASP A 62 5.23 -22.07 -1.87
C ASP A 62 4.96 -21.05 -0.76
N ARG A 63 5.98 -20.30 -0.31
CA ARG A 63 5.85 -19.34 0.79
C ARG A 63 6.20 -17.94 0.35
N PHE A 64 5.59 -16.96 1.00
CA PHE A 64 6.10 -15.60 1.06
C PHE A 64 6.64 -15.33 2.46
N VAL A 65 7.86 -14.82 2.54
CA VAL A 65 8.57 -14.54 3.80
C VAL A 65 8.71 -13.03 3.97
N LEU A 66 8.25 -12.52 5.11
CA LEU A 66 8.27 -11.10 5.46
C LEU A 66 9.62 -10.72 6.10
N VAL A 67 10.40 -9.93 5.37
CA VAL A 67 11.67 -9.36 5.85
C VAL A 67 11.41 -8.18 6.77
N SER A 68 10.48 -7.30 6.41
CA SER A 68 10.07 -6.19 7.27
C SER A 68 8.64 -5.77 6.99
N ALA A 69 7.87 -5.48 8.02
CA ALA A 69 6.73 -4.59 7.89
C ALA A 69 7.23 -3.16 8.04
N TYR A 70 6.99 -2.31 7.05
CA TYR A 70 7.25 -0.90 7.23
C TYR A 70 6.24 -0.38 8.26
N ARG A 71 6.73 0.34 9.27
CA ARG A 71 5.83 1.28 9.97
C ARG A 71 5.36 2.23 8.88
N TYR A 72 4.04 2.33 8.68
CA TYR A 72 3.43 3.39 7.87
C TYR A 72 4.28 4.65 8.05
N PRO A 73 4.77 5.29 6.98
CA PRO A 73 5.59 6.48 7.12
C PRO A 73 4.79 7.44 7.99
N ARG A 74 5.21 7.60 9.25
CA ARG A 74 4.66 8.61 10.13
C ARG A 74 5.17 9.89 9.54
N VAL A 75 4.35 10.50 8.70
CA VAL A 75 4.55 11.86 8.24
C VAL A 75 4.72 12.67 9.51
N ASN A 76 5.95 13.08 9.84
CA ASN A 76 6.19 13.93 10.98
C ASN A 76 5.74 15.33 10.54
N PRO A 77 4.58 15.82 11.02
CA PRO A 77 4.04 17.10 10.53
C PRO A 77 5.02 18.25 10.79
N GLY A 78 5.87 18.15 11.82
CA GLY A 78 6.93 19.12 12.11
C GLY A 78 8.07 19.18 11.07
N ARG A 79 8.23 18.15 10.23
CA ARG A 79 9.21 18.12 9.13
C ARG A 79 8.61 18.40 7.75
N LEU A 80 7.29 18.59 7.66
CA LEU A 80 6.66 19.03 6.43
C LEU A 80 6.67 20.56 6.37
N SER A 81 7.19 21.11 5.27
CA SER A 81 6.94 22.50 4.91
C SER A 81 5.45 22.75 4.79
N ASN A 82 5.02 23.99 5.04
CA ASN A 82 3.60 24.38 4.94
C ASN A 82 3.01 23.99 3.59
N LEU A 83 3.82 24.06 2.53
CA LEU A 83 3.46 23.64 1.18
C LEU A 83 3.03 22.18 1.10
N ARG A 84 3.83 21.27 1.68
CA ARG A 84 3.54 19.83 1.67
C ARG A 84 2.34 19.47 2.54
N ARG A 85 2.07 20.22 3.62
CA ARG A 85 0.85 20.05 4.43
C ARG A 85 -0.40 20.48 3.66
N ASN A 86 -0.33 21.62 2.97
CA ASN A 86 -1.44 22.13 2.17
C ASN A 86 -1.75 21.19 0.99
N LEU A 87 -0.71 20.66 0.33
CA LEU A 87 -0.84 19.62 -0.70
C LEU A 87 -1.55 18.36 -0.18
N LEU A 88 -1.13 17.86 0.99
CA LEU A 88 -1.75 16.70 1.62
C LEU A 88 -3.23 16.95 1.94
N GLY A 89 -3.58 18.10 2.50
CA GLY A 89 -4.98 18.45 2.79
C GLY A 89 -5.85 18.51 1.53
N LEU A 90 -5.34 19.10 0.45
CA LEU A 90 -6.04 19.22 -0.83
C LEU A 90 -6.26 17.86 -1.51
N LEU A 91 -5.25 16.98 -1.49
CA LEU A 91 -5.31 15.65 -2.10
C LEU A 91 -6.18 14.66 -1.30
N VAL A 92 -6.23 14.79 0.04
CA VAL A 92 -7.14 13.98 0.86
C VAL A 92 -8.61 14.32 0.58
N SER A 93 -8.89 15.56 0.22
CA SER A 93 -10.25 16.05 -0.01
C SER A 93 -10.74 15.85 -1.45
N ASN A 94 -9.83 15.59 -2.40
CA ASN A 94 -10.15 15.48 -3.82
C ASN A 94 -9.36 14.34 -4.48
N ASN A 95 -10.08 13.32 -4.98
CA ASN A 95 -9.47 12.15 -5.65
C ASN A 95 -8.69 12.50 -6.93
N LYS A 96 -8.99 13.63 -7.58
CA LYS A 96 -8.26 14.19 -8.72
C LYS A 96 -8.30 15.72 -8.64
N ILE A 97 -7.15 16.36 -8.73
CA ILE A 97 -7.00 17.81 -8.86
C ILE A 97 -6.13 18.10 -10.08
N ASP A 98 -6.55 19.07 -10.88
CA ASP A 98 -5.73 19.64 -11.95
C ASP A 98 -4.52 20.38 -11.37
N ILE A 99 -3.33 20.09 -11.90
CA ILE A 99 -2.07 20.67 -11.45
C ILE A 99 -2.03 22.19 -11.61
N HIS A 100 -2.72 22.75 -12.61
CA HIS A 100 -2.83 24.20 -12.79
C HIS A 100 -3.66 24.85 -11.68
N PHE A 101 -4.74 24.19 -11.27
CA PHE A 101 -5.59 24.64 -10.17
C PHE A 101 -4.86 24.54 -8.82
N LEU A 102 -4.11 23.46 -8.61
CA LEU A 102 -3.26 23.25 -7.42
C LEU A 102 -2.20 24.35 -7.28
N ARG A 103 -1.52 24.69 -8.39
CA ARG A 103 -0.53 25.78 -8.44
C ARG A 103 -1.13 27.13 -8.05
N LYS A 104 -2.35 27.41 -8.53
CA LYS A 104 -3.08 28.65 -8.22
C LYS A 104 -3.47 28.73 -6.74
N ILE A 105 -3.92 27.63 -6.14
CA ILE A 105 -4.28 27.58 -4.71
C ILE A 105 -3.04 27.75 -3.82
N LEU A 106 -1.92 27.15 -4.21
CA LEU A 106 -0.70 27.13 -3.40
C LEU A 106 0.27 28.27 -3.70
N ASN A 107 -0.06 29.11 -4.70
CA ASN A 107 0.71 30.27 -5.13
C ASN A 107 2.21 29.96 -5.39
N ILE A 108 2.48 28.83 -6.06
CA ILE A 108 3.83 28.32 -6.33
C ILE A 108 4.26 28.75 -7.74
N SER A 109 5.49 29.24 -7.88
CA SER A 109 6.08 29.53 -9.20
C SER A 109 6.47 28.23 -9.94
N SER A 110 6.62 28.29 -11.26
CA SER A 110 6.91 27.12 -12.12
C SER A 110 8.19 26.36 -11.78
N GLU A 111 9.11 26.97 -11.02
CA GLU A 111 10.45 26.44 -10.72
C GLU A 111 10.53 25.63 -9.42
N GLU A 112 9.51 25.68 -8.55
CA GLU A 112 9.54 25.08 -7.20
C GLU A 112 8.82 23.73 -7.09
N LEU A 113 8.39 23.13 -8.21
CA LEU A 113 7.60 21.89 -8.25
C LEU A 113 8.39 20.70 -8.82
#